data_AF-A0A9N9F872-F1
#
_entry.id   AF-A0A9N9F872-F1
#
_cell.length_a   1.000
_cell.length_b   1.000
_cell.length_c   1.000
_cell.angle_alpha   90.00
_cell.angle_beta   90.00
_cell.angle_gamma   90.00
#
_symmetry.space_group_name_H-M   'P 1'
#
loop_
_entity.id
_entity.type
_entity.pdbx_description
1 polymer ?
#
loop_
_entity_poly.entity_id
_entity_poly.type
_entity_poly.pdbx_seq_one_letter_code
_entity_poly.pdbx_strand_id
1 'polypeptide(L)'
;MRAFKRAGEVYKSKHNKPPVIIYNNISQLVHKNLEILDILQDDAKDNADDRKYITVFVSSEGSVPRRMESCSAWSRAKQPVMEIGDLSKEESIEYLTKKRKINEVEAKNLYELVVEKKFQSAQLLKKQSHHEVGKEIIRALLESKELSFVTFMKFFNNYKEASKVLETNVFAYHPEKNTVTFLSQSVKYYIQKNTNVFIK
;
A
#
# COMPACT_ATOMS: atom_id res chain seq x y z
N MET A 1 -24.61 2.41 12.41
CA MET A 1 -24.53 3.56 11.47
C MET A 1 -25.72 4.53 11.53
N ARG A 2 -26.96 4.12 11.88
CA ARG A 2 -28.15 5.01 11.89
C ARG A 2 -28.00 6.31 12.69
N ALA A 3 -27.42 6.26 13.90
CA ALA A 3 -27.20 7.45 14.72
C ALA A 3 -26.26 8.46 14.04
N PHE A 4 -25.19 7.96 13.40
CA PHE A 4 -24.26 8.80 12.66
C PHE A 4 -24.91 9.43 11.41
N LYS A 5 -25.75 8.69 10.67
CA LYS A 5 -26.53 9.24 9.54
C LYS A 5 -27.37 10.45 9.95
N ARG A 6 -28.10 10.35 11.07
CA ARG A 6 -28.91 11.46 11.63
C ARG A 6 -28.03 12.65 12.05
N ALA A 7 -26.92 12.39 12.73
CA ALA A 7 -25.96 13.44 13.09
C ALA A 7 -25.36 14.11 11.84
N GLY A 8 -25.13 13.34 10.77
CA GLY A 8 -24.61 13.84 9.51
C GLY A 8 -25.56 14.79 8.79
N GLU A 9 -26.86 14.49 8.78
CA GLU A 9 -27.89 15.39 8.26
C GLU A 9 -27.89 16.72 9.01
N VAL A 10 -27.92 16.69 10.34
CA VAL A 10 -27.88 17.90 11.19
C VAL A 10 -26.61 18.71 10.96
N TYR A 11 -25.45 18.04 10.90
CA TYR A 11 -24.16 18.71 10.65
C TYR A 11 -24.12 19.36 9.27
N LYS A 12 -24.60 18.66 8.23
CA LYS A 12 -24.65 19.17 6.86
C LYS A 12 -25.54 20.40 6.74
N SER A 13 -26.71 20.40 7.36
CA SER A 13 -27.60 21.58 7.39
C SER A 13 -26.94 22.79 8.05
N LYS A 14 -26.13 22.57 9.09
CA LYS A 14 -25.45 23.66 9.82
C LYS A 14 -24.22 24.21 9.10
N HIS A 15 -23.46 23.37 8.41
CA HIS A 15 -22.13 23.72 7.88
C HIS A 15 -22.06 23.73 6.35
N ASN A 16 -23.15 23.41 5.66
CA ASN A 16 -23.23 23.25 4.20
C ASN A 16 -22.19 22.28 3.61
N LYS A 17 -21.71 21.34 4.43
CA LYS A 17 -20.78 20.27 4.04
C LYS A 17 -21.05 19.01 4.86
N PRO A 18 -21.01 17.81 4.25
CA PRO A 18 -21.12 16.56 5.00
C PRO A 18 -19.96 16.40 5.99
N PRO A 19 -20.16 15.75 7.14
CA PRO A 19 -19.05 15.32 7.98
C PRO A 19 -18.29 14.17 7.30
N VAL A 20 -17.09 13.89 7.80
CA VAL A 20 -16.22 12.81 7.28
C VAL A 20 -16.03 11.76 8.38
N ILE A 21 -16.22 10.49 8.04
CA ILE A 21 -15.81 9.35 8.86
C ILE A 21 -14.58 8.70 8.23
N ILE A 22 -13.56 8.46 9.05
CA ILE A 22 -12.30 7.86 8.61
C ILE A 22 -12.12 6.54 9.33
N TYR A 23 -12.13 5.46 8.57
CA TYR A 23 -11.76 4.13 9.05
C TYR A 23 -10.25 3.94 8.87
N ASN A 24 -9.49 4.33 9.88
CA ASN A 24 -8.04 4.22 9.86
C ASN A 24 -7.59 2.78 10.13
N ASN A 25 -6.59 2.31 9.39
CA ASN A 25 -5.98 0.99 9.53
C ASN A 25 -7.02 -0.15 9.47
N ILE A 26 -7.90 -0.10 8.45
CA ILE A 26 -9.01 -1.05 8.29
C ILE A 26 -8.51 -2.50 8.13
N SER A 27 -7.26 -2.68 7.68
CA SER A 27 -6.59 -3.98 7.55
C SER A 27 -6.67 -4.82 8.84
N GLN A 28 -6.51 -4.20 10.02
CA GLN A 28 -6.61 -4.91 11.30
C GLN A 28 -8.01 -5.51 11.56
N LEU A 29 -9.06 -4.85 11.07
CA LEU A 29 -10.44 -5.29 11.23
C LEU A 29 -10.73 -6.48 10.30
N VAL A 30 -10.24 -6.39 9.07
CA VAL A 30 -10.42 -7.39 8.01
C VAL A 30 -9.81 -8.73 8.39
N HIS A 31 -8.63 -8.73 9.02
CA HIS A 31 -7.98 -9.97 9.49
C HIS A 31 -8.80 -10.74 10.52
N LYS A 32 -9.63 -10.06 11.31
CA LYS A 32 -10.46 -10.68 12.34
C LYS A 32 -11.83 -11.06 11.83
N ASN A 33 -12.42 -10.22 10.98
CA ASN A 33 -13.74 -10.46 10.42
C ASN A 33 -13.91 -9.71 9.09
N LEU A 34 -13.90 -10.48 8.00
CA LEU A 34 -14.11 -9.98 6.64
C LEU A 34 -15.51 -9.39 6.43
N GLU A 35 -16.54 -9.93 7.08
CA GLU A 35 -17.93 -9.48 6.90
C GLU A 35 -18.14 -8.04 7.36
N ILE A 36 -17.35 -7.58 8.34
CA ILE A 36 -17.43 -6.19 8.81
C ILE A 36 -17.04 -5.22 7.68
N LEU A 37 -16.06 -5.57 6.84
CA LEU A 37 -15.68 -4.72 5.72
C LEU A 37 -16.82 -4.58 4.70
N ASP A 38 -17.54 -5.66 4.44
CA ASP A 38 -18.66 -5.67 3.50
C ASP A 38 -19.81 -4.81 4.04
N ILE A 39 -20.16 -4.95 5.32
CA ILE A 39 -21.17 -4.13 6.00
C ILE A 39 -20.81 -2.64 5.95
N LEU A 40 -19.54 -2.30 6.19
CA LEU A 40 -19.07 -0.92 6.14
C LEU A 40 -19.08 -0.34 4.73
N GLN A 41 -18.78 -1.16 3.72
CA GLN A 41 -18.83 -0.76 2.31
C GLN A 41 -20.25 -0.52 1.83
N ASP A 42 -21.19 -1.42 2.15
CA ASP A 42 -22.59 -1.27 1.78
C ASP A 42 -23.19 -0.01 2.42
N ASP A 43 -22.89 0.23 3.69
CA ASP A 43 -23.34 1.45 4.35
C ASP A 43 -22.69 2.72 3.75
N ALA A 44 -21.41 2.66 3.36
CA ALA A 44 -20.73 3.76 2.68
C ALA A 44 -21.33 4.05 1.29
N LYS A 45 -21.75 3.01 0.55
CA LYS A 45 -22.45 3.12 -0.73
C LYS A 45 -23.80 3.81 -0.56
N ASP A 46 -24.65 3.32 0.35
CA ASP A 46 -25.96 3.93 0.63
C ASP A 46 -25.81 5.41 1.01
N ASN A 47 -24.81 5.70 1.85
CA ASN A 47 -24.52 7.06 2.26
C ASN A 47 -24.00 7.94 1.11
N ALA A 48 -23.20 7.40 0.19
CA ALA A 48 -22.71 8.16 -0.97
C ALA A 48 -23.87 8.57 -1.89
N ASP A 49 -24.86 7.70 -2.08
CA ASP A 49 -26.08 8.00 -2.82
C ASP A 49 -26.92 9.09 -2.11
N ASP A 50 -27.10 8.97 -0.79
CA ASP A 50 -27.84 9.96 0.03
C ASP A 50 -27.07 11.27 0.31
N ARG A 51 -25.74 11.27 0.12
CA ARG A 51 -24.80 12.36 0.43
C ARG A 51 -24.87 12.86 1.89
N LYS A 52 -24.98 11.96 2.88
CA LYS A 52 -25.13 12.35 4.31
C LYS A 52 -23.78 12.61 5.00
N TYR A 53 -22.76 11.81 4.71
CA TYR A 53 -21.37 11.98 5.11
C TYR A 53 -20.42 11.55 3.99
N ILE A 54 -19.11 11.70 4.21
CA ILE A 54 -18.07 11.12 3.37
C ILE A 54 -17.39 10.01 4.15
N THR A 55 -17.17 8.85 3.52
CA THR A 55 -16.42 7.74 4.12
C THR A 55 -15.03 7.66 3.50
N VAL A 56 -14.01 7.54 4.34
CA VAL A 56 -12.61 7.31 3.91
C VAL A 56 -12.12 6.01 4.56
N PHE A 57 -11.73 5.04 3.74
CA PHE A 57 -11.04 3.84 4.18
C PHE A 57 -9.54 4.02 4.00
N VAL A 58 -8.76 3.80 5.06
CA VAL A 58 -7.30 3.84 5.00
C VAL A 58 -6.76 2.43 5.24
N SER A 59 -6.08 1.89 4.25
CA SER A 59 -5.43 0.58 4.30
C SER A 59 -3.95 0.72 3.94
N SER A 60 -3.09 0.00 4.66
CA SER A 60 -1.68 -0.20 4.30
C SER A 60 -1.44 -1.55 3.61
N GLU A 61 -2.45 -2.41 3.53
CA GLU A 61 -2.36 -3.71 2.90
C GLU A 61 -3.17 -3.76 1.60
N GLY A 62 -2.64 -4.44 0.59
CA GLY A 62 -3.36 -4.67 -0.68
C GLY A 62 -4.53 -5.64 -0.56
N SER A 63 -4.64 -6.40 0.53
CA SER A 63 -5.74 -7.35 0.79
C SER A 63 -7.11 -6.66 0.85
N VAL A 64 -7.17 -5.50 1.50
CA VAL A 64 -8.39 -4.71 1.68
C VAL A 64 -8.92 -4.17 0.35
N PRO A 65 -8.20 -3.35 -0.43
CA PRO A 65 -8.72 -2.83 -1.69
C PRO A 65 -9.10 -3.96 -2.67
N ARG A 66 -8.36 -5.09 -2.69
CA ARG A 66 -8.75 -6.28 -3.45
C ARG A 66 -10.13 -6.82 -3.07
N ARG A 67 -10.40 -6.94 -1.77
CA ARG A 67 -11.73 -7.36 -1.29
C ARG A 67 -12.78 -6.34 -1.67
N MET A 68 -12.48 -5.05 -1.51
CA MET A 68 -13.43 -3.97 -1.83
C MET A 68 -13.80 -3.93 -3.31
N GLU A 69 -12.84 -4.13 -4.22
CA GLU A 69 -13.07 -4.19 -5.67
C GLU A 69 -14.04 -5.29 -6.09
N SER A 70 -14.11 -6.38 -5.34
CA SER A 70 -15.06 -7.48 -5.62
C SER A 70 -16.52 -7.13 -5.29
N CYS A 71 -16.76 -5.98 -4.65
CA CYS A 71 -18.09 -5.56 -4.18
C CYS A 71 -18.68 -4.47 -5.08
N SER A 72 -20.01 -4.47 -5.28
CA SER A 72 -20.70 -3.44 -6.08
C SER A 72 -20.53 -2.02 -5.52
N ALA A 73 -20.27 -1.89 -4.22
CA ALA A 73 -20.00 -0.63 -3.52
C ALA A 73 -18.75 0.09 -4.06
N TRP A 74 -17.80 -0.64 -4.65
CA TRP A 74 -16.58 -0.06 -5.24
C TRP A 74 -16.87 0.98 -6.32
N SER A 75 -17.99 0.83 -7.04
CA SER A 75 -18.45 1.80 -8.04
C SER A 75 -18.70 3.21 -7.51
N ARG A 76 -18.84 3.38 -6.17
CA ARG A 76 -19.00 4.67 -5.49
C ARG A 76 -17.72 5.21 -4.89
N ALA A 77 -16.64 4.43 -4.89
CA ALA A 77 -15.33 4.92 -4.50
C ALA A 77 -14.84 5.97 -5.50
N LYS A 78 -14.08 6.96 -5.01
CA LYS A 78 -13.42 7.92 -5.89
C LYS A 78 -12.34 7.19 -6.69
N GLN A 79 -12.40 7.31 -8.01
CA GLN A 79 -11.44 6.74 -8.94
C GLN A 79 -10.57 7.85 -9.57
N PRO A 80 -9.25 7.62 -9.76
CA PRO A 80 -8.49 6.49 -9.22
C PRO A 80 -8.38 6.59 -7.69
N VAL A 81 -8.11 5.45 -7.05
CA VAL A 81 -7.81 5.38 -5.62
C VAL A 81 -6.57 6.23 -5.33
N MET A 82 -6.61 6.97 -4.23
CA MET A 82 -5.47 7.76 -3.80
C MET A 82 -4.41 6.84 -3.17
N GLU A 83 -3.37 6.53 -3.93
CA GLU A 83 -2.18 5.83 -3.44
C GLU A 83 -1.19 6.83 -2.84
N ILE A 84 -0.69 6.55 -1.63
CA ILE A 84 0.37 7.32 -0.97
C ILE A 84 1.61 6.43 -0.90
N GLY A 85 2.62 6.74 -1.72
CA GLY A 85 3.88 6.00 -1.77
C GLY A 85 4.94 6.50 -0.78
N ASP A 86 6.10 5.83 -0.79
CA ASP A 86 7.28 6.34 -0.09
C ASP A 86 7.75 7.66 -0.70
N LEU A 87 8.37 8.51 0.12
CA LEU A 87 9.14 9.66 -0.37
C LEU A 87 10.30 9.19 -1.27
N SER A 88 10.61 9.99 -2.29
CA SER A 88 11.84 9.84 -3.06
C SER A 88 13.08 10.01 -2.17
N LYS A 89 14.26 9.69 -2.73
CA LYS A 89 15.54 9.93 -2.04
C LYS A 89 15.67 11.41 -1.69
N GLU A 90 15.43 12.28 -2.67
CA GLU A 90 15.58 13.72 -2.56
C GLU A 90 14.63 14.29 -1.51
N GLU A 91 13.34 13.92 -1.55
CA GLU A 91 12.36 14.33 -0.54
C GLU A 91 12.69 13.79 0.86
N SER A 92 13.18 12.56 0.96
CA SER A 92 13.60 11.95 2.23
C SER A 92 14.78 12.70 2.84
N ILE A 93 15.83 12.96 2.05
CA ILE A 93 17.01 13.69 2.51
C ILE A 93 16.64 15.14 2.85
N GLU A 94 15.79 15.78 2.04
CA GLU A 94 15.28 17.12 2.33
C GLU A 94 14.50 17.16 3.65
N TYR A 95 13.61 16.20 3.88
CA TYR A 95 12.86 16.12 5.14
C TYR A 95 13.80 15.95 6.33
N LEU A 96 14.75 15.02 6.27
CA LEU A 96 15.69 14.75 7.36
C LEU A 96 16.60 15.96 7.64
N THR A 97 17.12 16.60 6.61
CA THR A 97 18.04 17.74 6.77
C THR A 97 17.31 19.04 7.13
N LYS A 98 16.24 19.41 6.41
CA LYS A 98 15.55 20.69 6.61
C LYS A 98 14.60 20.68 7.79
N LYS A 99 13.81 19.61 7.97
CA LYS A 99 12.79 19.52 9.04
C LYS A 99 13.34 18.89 10.31
N ARG A 100 14.14 17.83 10.20
CA ARG A 100 14.70 17.12 11.38
C ARG A 100 16.09 17.59 11.80
N LYS A 101 16.74 18.47 11.00
CA LYS A 101 18.08 19.04 11.29
C LYS A 101 19.17 17.99 11.45
N ILE A 102 19.03 16.84 10.79
CA ILE A 102 20.06 15.80 10.71
C ILE A 102 21.08 16.21 9.67
N ASN A 103 22.37 15.90 9.90
CA ASN A 103 23.39 16.20 8.89
C ASN A 103 23.21 15.35 7.62
N GLU A 104 23.66 15.85 6.48
CA GLU A 104 23.37 15.21 5.19
C GLU A 104 23.96 13.80 5.07
N VAL A 105 25.14 13.57 5.66
CA VAL A 105 25.82 12.26 5.65
C VAL A 105 25.01 11.24 6.43
N GLU A 106 24.58 11.57 7.65
CA GLU A 106 23.71 10.73 8.48
C GLU A 106 22.34 10.51 7.83
N ALA A 107 21.75 11.53 7.20
CA ALA A 107 20.48 11.39 6.50
C ALA A 107 20.58 10.37 5.36
N LYS A 108 21.67 10.39 4.58
CA LYS A 108 21.96 9.41 3.53
C LYS A 108 22.11 8.00 4.11
N ASN A 109 22.86 7.85 5.19
CA ASN A 109 23.05 6.56 5.86
C ASN A 109 21.72 6.00 6.42
N LEU A 110 20.89 6.84 7.05
CA LEU A 110 19.58 6.45 7.58
C LEU A 110 18.65 5.99 6.46
N TYR A 111 18.63 6.72 5.34
CA TYR A 111 17.83 6.35 4.19
C TYR A 111 18.24 4.98 3.64
N GLU A 112 19.53 4.73 3.43
CA GLU A 112 20.02 3.44 2.95
C GLU A 112 19.70 2.29 3.92
N LEU A 113 19.88 2.52 5.22
CA LEU A 113 19.57 1.56 6.28
C LEU A 113 18.09 1.17 6.31
N VAL A 114 17.18 2.14 6.11
CA VAL A 114 15.73 1.88 6.07
C VAL A 114 15.38 0.99 4.88
N VAL A 115 15.95 1.26 3.70
CA VAL A 115 15.70 0.42 2.52
C VAL A 115 16.26 -0.99 2.71
N GLU A 116 17.49 -1.13 3.22
CA GLU A 116 18.09 -2.44 3.51
C GLU A 116 17.23 -3.27 4.47
N LYS A 117 16.69 -2.66 5.53
CA LYS A 117 15.78 -3.34 6.47
C LYS A 117 14.51 -3.87 5.81
N LYS A 118 13.99 -3.20 4.77
CA LYS A 118 12.85 -3.71 3.98
C LYS A 118 13.25 -5.01 3.27
N PHE A 119 14.41 -5.05 2.60
CA PHE A 119 14.93 -6.26 1.96
C PHE A 119 15.20 -7.40 2.96
N GLN A 120 15.74 -7.08 4.13
CA GLN A 120 15.96 -8.06 5.19
C GLN A 120 14.64 -8.65 5.69
N SER A 121 13.61 -7.82 5.89
CA SER A 121 12.27 -8.24 6.33
C SER A 121 11.57 -9.10 5.27
N ALA A 122 11.76 -8.75 4.00
CA ALA A 122 11.31 -9.49 2.82
C ALA A 122 12.01 -10.85 2.64
N GLN A 123 13.11 -11.08 3.37
CA GLN A 123 13.98 -12.26 3.22
C GLN A 123 14.61 -12.37 1.82
N LEU A 124 14.99 -11.22 1.24
CA LEU A 124 15.54 -11.12 -0.11
C LEU A 124 17.07 -11.03 -0.15
N LEU A 125 17.76 -10.91 0.98
CA LEU A 125 19.22 -10.88 1.05
C LEU A 125 19.82 -12.28 0.88
N LYS A 126 21.14 -12.37 0.60
CA LYS A 126 21.84 -13.66 0.38
C LYS A 126 21.57 -14.65 1.53
N LYS A 127 21.32 -15.91 1.17
CA LYS A 127 21.03 -17.03 2.09
C LYS A 127 19.68 -16.95 2.83
N GLN A 128 18.82 -15.99 2.51
CA GLN A 128 17.46 -15.91 3.06
C GLN A 128 16.45 -16.64 2.17
N SER A 129 15.27 -16.97 2.70
CA SER A 129 14.33 -17.92 2.07
C SER A 129 13.80 -17.47 0.71
N HIS A 130 13.57 -16.17 0.52
CA HIS A 130 13.02 -15.62 -0.72
C HIS A 130 14.09 -15.04 -1.63
N HIS A 131 15.38 -15.28 -1.38
CA HIS A 131 16.46 -14.68 -2.15
C HIS A 131 16.40 -15.05 -3.64
N GLU A 132 16.28 -16.34 -3.96
CA GLU A 132 16.28 -16.83 -5.35
C GLU A 132 15.03 -16.34 -6.11
N VAL A 133 13.85 -16.56 -5.54
CA VAL A 133 12.57 -16.03 -6.06
C VAL A 133 12.61 -14.51 -6.22
N GLY A 134 13.19 -13.82 -5.25
CA GLY A 134 13.38 -12.38 -5.24
C GLY A 134 14.18 -11.88 -6.43
N LYS A 135 15.29 -12.54 -6.77
CA LYS A 135 16.11 -12.19 -7.94
C LYS A 135 15.33 -12.30 -9.23
N GLU A 136 14.53 -13.36 -9.39
CA GLU A 136 13.71 -13.56 -10.58
C GLU A 136 12.68 -12.43 -10.73
N ILE A 137 11.96 -12.10 -9.66
CA ILE A 137 10.99 -11.00 -9.62
C ILE A 137 11.68 -9.66 -9.92
N ILE A 138 12.80 -9.38 -9.26
CA ILE A 138 13.57 -8.14 -9.45
C ILE A 138 14.02 -8.01 -10.90
N ARG A 139 14.56 -9.07 -11.50
CA ARG A 139 15.00 -9.08 -12.89
C ARG A 139 13.85 -8.80 -13.84
N ALA A 140 12.74 -9.52 -13.65
CA ALA A 140 11.55 -9.34 -14.47
C ALA A 140 11.01 -7.89 -14.37
N LEU A 141 10.95 -7.31 -13.16
CA LEU A 141 10.54 -5.91 -12.96
C LEU A 141 11.53 -4.89 -13.53
N LEU A 142 12.84 -5.17 -13.53
CA LEU A 142 13.83 -4.29 -14.15
C LEU A 142 13.67 -4.25 -15.67
N GLU A 143 13.27 -5.37 -16.29
CA GLU A 143 13.05 -5.50 -17.74
C GLU A 143 11.69 -4.94 -18.17
N SER A 144 10.60 -5.30 -17.48
CA SER A 144 9.22 -4.96 -17.88
C SER A 144 8.64 -3.73 -17.20
N LYS A 145 9.29 -3.19 -16.15
CA LYS A 145 8.79 -2.13 -15.22
C LYS A 145 7.61 -2.54 -14.34
N GLU A 146 6.72 -3.40 -14.83
CA GLU A 146 5.57 -3.94 -14.11
C GLU A 146 5.35 -5.43 -14.45
N LEU A 147 4.79 -6.18 -13.52
CA LEU A 147 4.40 -7.58 -13.72
C LEU A 147 2.91 -7.73 -13.49
N SER A 148 2.25 -8.59 -14.27
CA SER A 148 0.88 -9.00 -13.89
C SER A 148 0.94 -9.73 -12.53
N PHE A 149 -0.08 -9.53 -11.70
CA PHE A 149 -0.17 -10.20 -10.41
C PHE A 149 -0.22 -11.73 -10.56
N VAL A 150 -0.83 -12.22 -11.64
CA VAL A 150 -0.84 -13.66 -11.98
C VAL A 150 0.59 -14.16 -12.23
N THR A 151 1.41 -13.41 -12.96
CA THR A 151 2.84 -13.73 -13.15
C THR A 151 3.59 -13.68 -11.83
N PHE A 152 3.36 -12.65 -11.01
CA PHE A 152 3.98 -12.52 -9.70
C PHE A 152 3.68 -13.73 -8.79
N MET A 153 2.42 -14.19 -8.79
CA MET A 153 1.98 -15.33 -7.98
C MET A 153 2.64 -16.65 -8.39
N LYS A 154 3.02 -16.82 -9.66
CA LYS A 154 3.69 -18.05 -10.15
C LYS A 154 5.07 -18.27 -9.54
N PHE A 155 5.70 -17.22 -8.98
CA PHE A 155 6.99 -17.34 -8.30
C PHE A 155 6.88 -17.94 -6.89
N PHE A 156 5.67 -18.08 -6.35
CA PHE A 156 5.44 -18.56 -4.99
C PHE A 156 4.63 -19.86 -4.99
N ASN A 157 4.87 -20.72 -4.01
CA ASN A 157 4.13 -21.98 -3.88
C ASN A 157 2.68 -21.76 -3.43
N ASN A 158 2.41 -20.65 -2.73
CA ASN A 158 1.10 -20.32 -2.22
C ASN A 158 0.92 -18.81 -2.04
N TYR A 159 -0.34 -18.41 -1.87
CA TYR A 159 -0.72 -17.01 -1.68
C TYR A 159 -0.19 -16.38 -0.39
N LYS A 160 0.04 -17.17 0.66
CA LYS A 160 0.50 -16.67 1.95
C LYS A 160 1.94 -16.16 1.86
N GLU A 161 2.81 -16.87 1.14
CA GLU A 161 4.18 -16.44 0.89
C GLU A 161 4.24 -15.16 0.05
N ALA A 162 3.48 -15.12 -1.06
CA ALA A 162 3.38 -13.95 -1.91
C ALA A 162 2.88 -12.71 -1.14
N SER A 163 1.85 -12.89 -0.30
CA SER A 163 1.31 -11.82 0.56
C SER A 163 2.33 -11.31 1.57
N LYS A 164 3.04 -12.21 2.24
CA LYS A 164 4.11 -11.86 3.19
C LYS A 164 5.20 -11.02 2.54
N VAL A 165 5.59 -11.33 1.29
CA VAL A 165 6.58 -10.54 0.56
C VAL A 165 6.02 -9.15 0.20
N LEU A 166 4.75 -9.06 -0.22
CA LEU A 166 4.14 -7.75 -0.52
C LEU A 166 4.00 -6.87 0.73
N GLU A 167 3.73 -7.45 1.89
CA GLU A 167 3.62 -6.74 3.18
C GLU A 167 4.95 -6.10 3.65
N THR A 168 6.08 -6.53 3.09
CA THR A 168 7.42 -6.04 3.50
C THR A 168 7.86 -4.76 2.77
N ASN A 169 6.99 -4.18 1.95
CA ASN A 169 7.18 -2.86 1.34
C ASN A 169 8.41 -2.77 0.41
N VAL A 170 8.79 -3.89 -0.23
CA VAL A 170 9.76 -3.90 -1.33
C VAL A 170 9.05 -3.79 -2.67
N PHE A 171 7.94 -4.51 -2.81
CA PHE A 171 7.08 -4.49 -4.00
C PHE A 171 5.74 -3.84 -3.66
N ALA A 172 5.13 -3.18 -4.64
CA ALA A 172 3.78 -2.65 -4.55
C ALA A 172 2.85 -3.45 -5.46
N TYR A 173 1.67 -3.77 -4.96
CA TYR A 173 0.58 -4.29 -5.77
C TYR A 173 -0.41 -3.16 -6.06
N HIS A 174 -0.78 -3.00 -7.33
CA HIS A 174 -1.75 -2.03 -7.81
C HIS A 174 -3.05 -2.76 -8.20
N PRO A 175 -4.08 -2.73 -7.34
CA PRO A 175 -5.34 -3.45 -7.54
C PRO A 175 -6.02 -3.10 -8.88
N GLU A 176 -6.13 -1.81 -9.21
CA GLU A 176 -6.80 -1.33 -10.43
C GLU A 176 -6.23 -1.92 -11.73
N LYS A 177 -4.91 -2.11 -11.77
CA LYS A 177 -4.21 -2.66 -12.94
C LYS A 177 -3.97 -4.17 -12.82
N ASN A 178 -4.19 -4.72 -11.63
CA ASN A 178 -3.79 -6.05 -11.23
C ASN A 178 -2.30 -6.32 -11.54
N THR A 179 -1.43 -5.34 -11.27
CA THR A 179 0.01 -5.42 -11.51
C THR A 179 0.83 -5.25 -10.23
N VAL A 180 2.08 -5.68 -10.29
CA VAL A 180 3.09 -5.52 -9.25
C VAL A 180 4.25 -4.69 -9.80
N THR A 181 4.75 -3.75 -9.00
CA THR A 181 5.91 -2.91 -9.31
C THR A 181 6.88 -2.87 -8.12
N PHE A 182 8.01 -2.16 -8.24
CA PHE A 182 8.77 -1.75 -7.06
C PHE A 182 7.98 -0.72 -6.27
N LEU A 183 7.97 -0.81 -4.93
CA LEU A 183 7.24 0.15 -4.10
C LEU A 183 7.70 1.59 -4.34
N SER A 184 9.01 1.79 -4.54
CA SER A 184 9.58 3.13 -4.69
C SER A 184 10.87 3.14 -5.49
N GLN A 185 11.25 4.33 -5.97
CA GLN A 185 12.55 4.54 -6.61
C GLN A 185 13.72 4.21 -5.67
N SER A 186 13.51 4.34 -4.38
CA SER A 186 14.44 3.99 -3.31
C SER A 186 14.85 2.52 -3.36
N VAL A 187 13.87 1.64 -3.51
CA VAL A 187 14.07 0.19 -3.68
C VAL A 187 14.88 -0.07 -4.96
N LYS A 188 14.50 0.56 -6.07
CA LYS A 188 15.18 0.40 -7.36
C LYS A 188 16.65 0.84 -7.29
N TYR A 189 16.93 1.99 -6.68
CA TYR A 189 18.28 2.50 -6.48
C TYR A 189 19.14 1.56 -5.62
N TYR A 190 18.57 1.02 -4.54
CA TYR A 190 19.25 0.06 -3.68
C TYR A 190 19.63 -1.22 -4.42
N ILE A 191 18.75 -1.75 -5.28
CA ILE A 191 19.04 -2.92 -6.14
C ILE A 191 20.19 -2.61 -7.10
N GLN A 192 20.17 -1.45 -7.75
CA GLN A 192 21.22 -1.03 -8.68
C GLN A 192 22.57 -0.83 -7.99
N LYS A 193 22.59 -0.33 -6.74
CA LYS A 193 23.82 -0.22 -5.94
C LYS A 193 24.37 -1.60 -5.55
N ASN A 194 23.49 -2.59 -5.37
CA ASN A 194 23.82 -3.94 -4.90
C ASN A 194 23.62 -5.01 -5.99
N THR A 195 24.03 -4.74 -7.23
CA THR A 195 23.85 -5.67 -8.37
C THR A 195 24.49 -7.03 -8.15
N ASN A 196 25.59 -7.10 -7.40
CA ASN A 196 26.27 -8.33 -6.99
C ASN A 196 25.46 -9.21 -6.01
N VAL A 197 24.36 -8.68 -5.48
CA VAL A 197 23.41 -9.41 -4.64
C VAL A 197 22.22 -9.88 -5.47
N PHE A 198 21.71 -9.04 -6.38
CA PHE A 198 20.40 -9.28 -6.99
C PHE A 198 20.41 -9.60 -8.49
N ILE A 199 21.49 -9.28 -9.23
CA ILE A 199 21.52 -9.35 -10.71
C ILE A 199 22.57 -10.33 -11.24
N LYS A 200 23.71 -10.47 -10.54
CA LYS A 200 24.71 -11.51 -10.83
C LYS A 200 24.26 -12.87 -10.30
#